data_AF-R5AJX5-F1
#
_entry.id   AF-R5AJX5-F1
#
_cell.length_a   1.000
_cell.length_b   1.000
_cell.length_c   1.000
_cell.angle_alpha   90.00
_cell.angle_beta   90.00
_cell.angle_gamma   90.00
#
_symmetry.space_group_name_H-M   'P 1'
#
loop_
_entity.id
_entity.type
_entity.pdbx_description
1 polymer ?
#
loop_
_entity_poly.entity_id
_entity_poly.type
_entity_poly.pdbx_seq_one_letter_code
_entity_poly.pdbx_strand_id
1 'polypeptide(L)'
;MSETRQILKVNADNREATFNAAYDGSYYTILGCAGDLNEWMAGYQELLEARGIGTPKEFITFKGADMNEFYGLTGNNAYNDELTCLMFPLNTLDVAKLAIFRLQAEDKWFDDIVDNNQRRQEAINEQG
;
A
#
# COMPACT_ATOMS: atom_id res chain seq x y z
N MET A 1 5.82 -22.24 16.60
CA MET A 1 6.92 -21.92 15.67
C MET A 1 6.36 -20.86 14.74
N SER A 2 6.74 -19.59 14.92
CA SER A 2 6.31 -18.50 14.04
C SER A 2 7.03 -18.69 12.71
N GLU A 3 6.32 -19.02 11.63
CA GLU A 3 6.92 -18.97 10.30
C GLU A 3 7.43 -17.54 10.07
N THR A 4 8.70 -17.41 9.66
CA THR A 4 9.27 -16.13 9.28
C THR A 4 8.44 -15.57 8.13
N ARG A 5 7.58 -14.59 8.42
CA ARG A 5 6.73 -13.93 7.42
C ARG A 5 7.62 -13.25 6.40
N GLN A 6 7.47 -13.60 5.13
CA GLN A 6 8.18 -12.92 4.06
C GLN A 6 7.51 -11.58 3.78
N ILE A 7 8.19 -10.50 4.16
CA ILE A 7 7.89 -9.16 3.68
C ILE A 7 8.77 -8.91 2.46
N LEU A 8 8.15 -8.62 1.32
CA LEU A 8 8.87 -8.05 0.20
C LEU A 8 9.11 -6.57 0.51
N LYS A 9 10.38 -6.16 0.59
CA LYS A 9 10.73 -4.74 0.68
C LYS A 9 11.00 -4.22 -0.73
N VAL A 10 10.29 -3.15 -1.10
CA VAL A 10 10.54 -2.42 -2.34
C VAL A 10 11.93 -1.79 -2.33
N ASN A 11 12.62 -1.90 -3.45
CA ASN A 11 13.94 -1.34 -3.72
C ASN A 11 14.10 -1.10 -5.24
N ALA A 12 15.22 -0.51 -5.64
CA ALA A 12 15.49 -0.15 -7.04
C ALA A 12 15.33 -1.31 -8.05
N ASP A 13 15.60 -2.56 -7.64
CA ASP A 13 15.58 -3.72 -8.54
C ASP A 13 14.17 -4.27 -8.77
N ASN A 14 13.25 -4.09 -7.81
CA ASN A 14 11.90 -4.66 -7.88
C ASN A 14 10.77 -3.62 -7.93
N ARG A 15 11.08 -2.32 -7.76
CA ARG A 15 10.07 -1.27 -7.58
C ARG A 15 9.08 -1.21 -8.72
N GLU A 16 9.55 -1.16 -9.96
CA GLU A 16 8.69 -1.04 -11.13
C GLU A 16 7.73 -2.23 -11.25
N ALA A 17 8.25 -3.45 -11.22
CA ALA A 17 7.44 -4.66 -11.29
C ALA A 17 6.43 -4.74 -10.13
N THR A 18 6.85 -4.35 -8.93
CA THR A 18 6.01 -4.40 -7.72
C THR A 18 4.88 -3.37 -7.79
N PHE A 19 5.18 -2.13 -8.16
CA PHE A 19 4.18 -1.07 -8.25
C PHE A 19 3.23 -1.26 -9.43
N ASN A 20 3.71 -1.77 -10.57
CA ASN A 20 2.82 -2.11 -11.69
C ASN A 20 1.84 -3.23 -11.29
N ALA A 21 2.33 -4.30 -10.65
CA ALA A 21 1.46 -5.36 -10.15
C ALA A 21 0.46 -4.86 -9.09
N ALA A 22 0.90 -3.95 -8.21
CA ALA A 22 0.06 -3.37 -7.19
C ALA A 22 -1.04 -2.46 -7.78
N TYR A 23 -0.71 -1.71 -8.84
CA TYR A 23 -1.65 -0.87 -9.57
C TYR A 23 -2.69 -1.72 -10.30
N ASP A 24 -2.24 -2.66 -11.13
CA ASP A 24 -3.12 -3.54 -11.92
C ASP A 24 -4.02 -4.42 -11.03
N GLY A 25 -3.52 -4.81 -9.85
CA GLY A 25 -4.23 -5.65 -8.90
C GLY A 25 -5.02 -4.88 -7.82
N SER A 26 -5.05 -3.54 -7.88
CA SER A 26 -5.66 -2.66 -6.87
C SER A 26 -5.31 -3.06 -5.43
N TYR A 27 -4.01 -3.25 -5.14
CA TYR A 27 -3.58 -3.80 -3.86
C TYR A 27 -4.11 -2.97 -2.68
N TYR A 28 -4.50 -3.66 -1.60
CA TYR A 28 -4.94 -2.99 -0.39
C TYR A 28 -3.75 -2.31 0.26
N THR A 29 -3.81 -1.00 0.48
CA THR A 29 -2.66 -0.19 0.88
C THR A 29 -2.95 0.62 2.13
N ILE A 30 -2.06 0.49 3.10
CA ILE A 30 -2.03 1.20 4.37
C ILE A 30 -0.86 2.19 4.30
N LEU A 31 -1.15 3.47 4.52
CA LEU A 31 -0.16 4.53 4.52
C LEU A 31 0.17 4.95 5.95
N GLY A 32 1.45 5.15 6.26
CA GLY A 32 1.87 5.66 7.56
C GLY A 32 1.94 4.63 8.69
N CYS A 33 2.39 3.42 8.38
CA CYS A 33 2.66 2.39 9.39
C CYS A 33 3.83 2.82 10.28
N ALA A 34 3.53 3.26 11.51
CA ALA A 34 4.54 3.57 12.53
C ALA A 34 4.76 2.38 13.48
N GLY A 35 5.94 2.27 14.08
CA GLY A 35 6.26 1.16 14.99
C GLY A 35 6.69 -0.11 14.25
N ASP A 36 6.45 -1.28 14.86
CA ASP A 36 6.88 -2.57 14.31
C ASP A 36 5.90 -3.06 13.21
N LEU A 37 6.42 -3.23 11.98
CA LEU A 37 5.63 -3.77 10.87
C LEU A 37 5.08 -5.18 11.13
N ASN A 38 5.72 -5.96 12.00
CA ASN A 38 5.19 -7.27 12.38
C ASN A 38 3.88 -7.16 13.16
N GLU A 39 3.72 -6.13 13.98
CA GLU A 39 2.47 -5.85 14.70
C GLU A 39 1.37 -5.43 13.72
N TRP A 40 1.70 -4.59 12.73
CA TRP A 40 0.77 -4.23 11.65
C TRP A 40 0.28 -5.44 10.88
N MET A 41 1.19 -6.30 10.41
CA MET A 41 0.82 -7.51 9.67
C MET A 41 -0.02 -8.46 10.52
N ALA A 42 0.39 -8.71 11.78
CA ALA A 42 -0.36 -9.57 12.69
C ALA A 42 -1.78 -9.01 12.92
N GLY A 43 -1.87 -7.72 13.24
CA GLY A 43 -3.14 -7.06 13.51
C GLY A 43 -4.07 -7.09 12.30
N TYR A 44 -3.59 -6.83 11.09
CA TYR A 44 -4.42 -6.92 9.88
C TYR A 44 -4.86 -8.35 9.60
N GLN A 45 -3.98 -9.35 9.74
CA GLN A 45 -4.37 -10.75 9.57
C GLN A 45 -5.50 -11.13 10.54
N GLU A 46 -5.36 -10.81 11.82
CA GLU A 46 -6.36 -11.10 12.86
C GLU A 46 -7.67 -10.34 12.59
N LEU A 47 -7.62 -9.05 12.24
CA LEU A 47 -8.79 -8.21 11.99
C LEU A 47 -9.58 -8.65 10.75
N LEU A 48 -8.89 -9.07 9.69
CA LEU A 48 -9.50 -9.55 8.45
C LEU A 48 -10.09 -10.95 8.62
N GLU A 49 -9.38 -11.84 9.31
CA GLU A 49 -9.87 -13.20 9.63
C GLU A 49 -11.11 -13.14 10.53
N ALA A 50 -11.07 -12.33 11.60
CA ALA A 50 -12.22 -12.15 12.51
C ALA A 50 -13.47 -11.60 11.81
N ARG A 51 -13.30 -10.87 10.69
CA ARG A 51 -14.39 -10.37 9.84
C ARG A 51 -14.82 -11.34 8.74
N GLY A 52 -14.17 -12.50 8.65
CA GLY A 52 -14.42 -13.48 7.59
C GLY A 52 -14.12 -12.92 6.19
N ILE A 53 -13.12 -12.04 6.09
CA ILE A 53 -12.63 -11.48 4.82
C ILE A 53 -11.59 -12.42 4.21
N GLY A 54 -10.77 -13.05 5.06
CA GLY A 54 -9.66 -13.91 4.65
C GLY A 54 -8.33 -13.40 5.20
N THR A 55 -7.24 -14.05 4.81
CA THR A 55 -5.90 -13.75 5.32
C THR A 55 -4.97 -13.43 4.16
N PRO A 56 -4.30 -12.26 4.17
CA PRO A 56 -3.25 -11.96 3.21
C PRO A 56 -2.10 -12.98 3.34
N LYS A 57 -1.63 -13.50 2.19
CA LYS A 57 -0.52 -14.47 2.14
C LYS A 57 0.85 -13.82 2.03
N GLU A 58 0.89 -12.60 1.53
CA GLU A 58 2.11 -11.83 1.35
C GLU A 58 1.87 -10.40 1.77
N PHE A 59 2.94 -9.76 2.23
CA PHE A 59 2.95 -8.34 2.56
C PHE A 59 4.13 -7.69 1.85
N ILE A 60 3.91 -6.47 1.38
CA ILE A 60 4.90 -5.67 0.68
C ILE A 60 5.04 -4.35 1.43
N THR A 61 6.26 -3.94 1.71
CA THR A 61 6.53 -2.62 2.31
C THR A 61 7.36 -1.75 1.39
N PHE A 62 7.04 -0.46 1.40
CA PHE A 62 7.74 0.57 0.64
C PHE A 62 7.78 1.87 1.44
N LYS A 63 8.67 2.78 1.02
CA LYS A 63 8.83 4.10 1.61
C LYS A 63 8.16 5.17 0.77
N GLY A 64 7.86 6.32 1.37
CA GLY A 64 7.38 7.49 0.64
C GLY A 64 8.37 7.91 -0.46
N ALA A 65 9.67 7.75 -0.20
CA ALA A 65 10.72 7.97 -1.21
C ALA A 65 10.52 7.11 -2.47
N ASP A 66 10.09 5.85 -2.31
CA ASP A 66 9.86 4.96 -3.46
C ASP A 66 8.70 5.47 -4.33
N MET A 67 7.62 5.98 -3.72
CA MET A 67 6.51 6.60 -4.44
C MET A 67 6.94 7.88 -5.14
N ASN A 68 7.67 8.74 -4.44
CA ASN A 68 8.17 10.01 -4.98
C ASN A 68 9.06 9.77 -6.19
N GLU A 69 10.00 8.83 -6.09
CA GLU A 69 10.95 8.50 -7.14
C GLU A 69 10.26 7.88 -8.36
N PHE A 70 9.39 6.88 -8.15
CA PHE A 70 8.78 6.15 -9.26
C PHE A 70 7.72 6.96 -10.02
N TYR A 71 6.90 7.73 -9.30
CA TYR A 71 5.80 8.50 -9.89
C TYR A 71 6.16 9.98 -10.09
N GLY A 72 7.38 10.41 -9.80
CA GLY A 72 7.84 11.79 -10.00
C GLY A 72 7.08 12.81 -9.15
N LEU A 73 6.72 12.46 -7.92
CA LEU A 73 5.90 13.30 -7.05
C LEU A 73 6.74 14.42 -6.42
N THR A 74 6.25 15.65 -6.48
CA THR A 74 6.98 16.84 -6.01
C THR A 74 6.10 17.81 -5.23
N GLY A 75 6.71 18.83 -4.64
CA GLY A 75 5.99 19.90 -3.94
C GLY A 75 5.12 19.37 -2.79
N ASN A 76 3.87 19.82 -2.74
CA ASN A 76 2.90 19.38 -1.73
C ASN A 76 2.23 18.01 -2.05
N ASN A 77 2.60 17.38 -3.16
CA ASN A 77 2.16 16.03 -3.53
C ASN A 77 3.17 14.96 -3.14
N ALA A 78 4.43 15.35 -2.89
CA ALA A 78 5.47 14.44 -2.41
C ALA A 78 5.16 13.93 -1.00
N TYR A 79 5.39 12.64 -0.79
CA TYR A 79 5.34 12.02 0.52
C TYR A 79 6.58 12.37 1.34
N ASN A 80 6.47 12.28 2.67
CA ASN A 80 7.66 12.21 3.51
C ASN A 80 8.46 10.95 3.12
N ASP A 81 9.74 11.09 2.81
CA ASP A 81 10.60 9.99 2.34
C ASP A 81 10.62 8.79 3.29
N GLU A 82 10.55 9.04 4.61
CA GLU A 82 10.58 8.01 5.64
C GLU A 82 9.22 7.37 5.94
N LEU A 83 8.14 7.87 5.33
CA LEU A 83 6.80 7.32 5.49
C LEU A 83 6.80 5.84 5.12
N THR A 84 6.54 4.97 6.09
CA THR A 84 6.44 3.53 5.84
C THR A 84 5.03 3.20 5.40
N CYS A 85 4.92 2.43 4.31
CA CYS A 85 3.66 1.92 3.81
C CYS A 85 3.68 0.40 3.76
N LEU A 86 2.49 -0.20 3.82
CA LEU A 86 2.28 -1.63 3.76
C LEU A 86 1.16 -1.92 2.77
N MET A 87 1.32 -2.92 1.92
CA MET A 87 0.27 -3.37 1.01
C MET A 87 0.25 -4.87 0.82
N PHE A 88 -0.86 -5.40 0.33
CA PHE A 88 -1.03 -6.82 0.03
C PHE A 88 -2.02 -7.05 -1.12
N PRO A 89 -1.85 -8.15 -1.89
CA PRO A 89 -2.77 -8.51 -2.97
C PRO A 89 -4.14 -8.93 -2.43
N LEU A 90 -5.14 -8.87 -3.31
CA LEU A 90 -6.52 -9.20 -2.96
C LEU A 90 -6.90 -10.68 -3.20
N ASN A 91 -6.00 -11.46 -3.79
CA ASN A 91 -6.27 -12.79 -4.37
C ASN A 91 -6.86 -13.84 -3.39
N THR A 92 -6.68 -13.68 -2.08
CA THR A 92 -7.19 -14.60 -1.05
C THR A 92 -8.35 -14.02 -0.23
N LEU A 93 -8.87 -12.85 -0.63
CA LEU A 93 -9.78 -12.06 0.18
C LEU A 93 -11.15 -11.93 -0.48
N ASP A 94 -12.19 -11.90 0.35
CA ASP A 94 -13.53 -11.46 -0.04
C ASP A 94 -13.52 -9.95 -0.30
N VAL A 95 -13.35 -9.57 -1.56
CA VAL A 95 -13.19 -8.18 -2.00
C VAL A 95 -14.38 -7.31 -1.61
N ALA A 96 -15.60 -7.84 -1.58
CA ALA A 96 -16.79 -7.07 -1.23
C ALA A 96 -16.78 -6.68 0.25
N LYS A 97 -16.46 -7.63 1.14
CA LYS A 97 -16.30 -7.31 2.57
C LYS A 97 -15.07 -6.45 2.83
N LEU A 98 -13.98 -6.70 2.10
CA LEU A 98 -12.76 -5.91 2.20
C LEU A 98 -13.02 -4.45 1.82
N ALA A 99 -13.83 -4.18 0.79
CA ALA A 99 -14.19 -2.82 0.40
C ALA A 99 -14.91 -2.06 1.54
N ILE A 100 -15.80 -2.74 2.28
CA ILE A 100 -16.47 -2.15 3.46
C ILE A 100 -15.46 -1.91 4.59
N PHE A 101 -14.60 -2.88 4.85
CA PHE A 101 -13.54 -2.74 5.86
C PHE A 101 -12.59 -1.59 5.54
N ARG A 102 -12.16 -1.45 4.28
CA ARG A 102 -11.32 -0.34 3.80
C ARG A 102 -11.90 1.02 4.15
N LEU A 103 -13.21 1.20 3.97
CA LEU A 103 -13.88 2.46 4.31
C LEU A 103 -13.85 2.75 5.81
N GLN A 104 -13.91 1.72 6.66
CA GLN A 104 -13.85 1.86 8.12
C GLN A 104 -12.43 2.10 8.64
N ALA A 105 -11.45 1.47 8.01
CA ALA A 105 -10.03 1.59 8.37
C ALA A 105 -9.37 2.84 7.76
N GLU A 106 -10.06 3.52 6.84
CA GLU A 106 -9.56 4.68 6.07
C GLU A 106 -8.34 4.37 5.19
N ASP A 107 -8.14 3.11 4.85
CA ASP A 107 -7.11 2.67 3.91
C ASP A 107 -7.51 2.94 2.46
N LYS A 108 -6.66 2.56 1.51
CA LYS A 108 -6.86 2.85 0.08
C LYS A 108 -6.56 1.65 -0.80
N TRP A 109 -7.11 1.68 -2.01
CA TRP A 109 -6.59 0.85 -3.09
C TRP A 109 -5.35 1.54 -3.68
N PHE A 110 -4.37 0.77 -4.15
CA PHE A 110 -3.12 1.34 -4.63
C PHE A 110 -3.30 2.17 -5.90
N ASP A 111 -4.12 1.70 -6.84
CA ASP A 111 -4.55 2.43 -8.03
C ASP A 111 -5.25 3.76 -7.69
N ASP A 112 -6.18 3.75 -6.71
CA ASP A 112 -6.81 4.99 -6.21
C ASP A 112 -5.74 5.99 -5.71
N ILE A 113 -4.68 5.53 -5.04
CA ILE A 113 -3.59 6.41 -4.59
C ILE A 113 -2.85 7.00 -5.80
N VAL A 114 -2.43 6.16 -6.73
CA VAL A 114 -1.63 6.55 -7.89
C VAL A 114 -2.39 7.52 -8.79
N ASP A 115 -3.64 7.23 -9.14
CA ASP A 115 -4.47 8.09 -9.99
C ASP A 115 -4.69 9.46 -9.35
N ASN A 116 -4.93 9.50 -8.03
CA ASN A 116 -5.10 10.75 -7.31
C ASN A 116 -3.80 11.56 -7.26
N ASN A 117 -2.66 10.92 -7.05
CA ASN A 117 -1.36 11.58 -7.07
C ASN A 117 -1.04 12.13 -8.45
N GLN A 118 -1.33 11.37 -9.51
CA GLN A 118 -1.11 11.81 -10.88
C GLN A 118 -1.92 13.08 -11.19
N ARG A 119 -3.24 13.08 -10.92
CA ARG A 119 -4.10 14.25 -11.15
C ARG A 119 -3.64 15.49 -10.37
N ARG A 120 -3.16 15.30 -9.14
CA ARG A 120 -2.59 16.39 -8.33
C ARG A 120 -1.28 16.90 -8.93
N GLN A 121 -0.42 16.00 -9.42
CA GLN A 121 0.85 16.38 -10.03
C GLN A 121 0.64 17.13 -11.34
N GLU A 122 -0.32 16.71 -12.16
CA GLU A 122 -0.74 17.43 -13.37
C GLU A 122 -1.16 18.86 -13.04
N ALA A 123 -2.01 19.04 -12.01
CA ALA A 123 -2.43 20.36 -11.58
C ALA A 123 -1.29 21.25 -11.04
N ILE A 124 -0.27 20.65 -10.40
CA ILE A 124 0.93 21.37 -9.94
C ILE A 124 1.78 21.81 -11.14
N ASN A 125 1.97 20.92 -12.11
CA ASN A 125 2.78 21.19 -13.30
C ASN A 125 2.15 22.27 -14.20
N GLU A 126 0.82 22.37 -14.24
CA GLU A 126 0.11 23.43 -14.97
C GLU A 126 0.20 24.82 -14.31
N GLN A 127 0.56 24.88 -13.03
CA GLN A 127 0.65 26.12 -12.25
C GLN A 127 2.09 26.69 -12.15
N GLY A 128 3.10 25.91 -12.53
CA GLY A 128 4.52 26.28 -12.50
C GLY A 128 5.05 26.75 -13.85
#